data_AF-A0A7Y2ZAH9-F1
#
_entry.id   AF-A0A7Y2ZAH9-F1
#
_cell.length_a   1.000
_cell.length_b   1.000
_cell.length_c   1.000
_cell.angle_alpha   90.00
_cell.angle_beta   90.00
_cell.angle_gamma   90.00
#
_symmetry.space_group_name_H-M   'P 1'
#
loop_
_entity.id
_entity.type
_entity.pdbx_description
1 polymer ?
#
loop_
_entity_poly.entity_id
_entity_poly.type
_entity_poly.pdbx_seq_one_letter_code
_entity_poly.pdbx_strand_id
1 'polypeptide(L)'
;LVLAVPLGYLGITKSGTSKSKRTYFAMAVVLVIGAVAAYPSMQISIGGKAVADQITQEDAAELIHSLMKNVYRAFDFREEEDVYDKLAVCVTGDLLTDIYLQSRKSLQIEQAGGAQAKVEAVEVLEAAAQESGTQKGAIDIRTKWSAAGTVGHWGHIHTRKNVYDAIVTIAPIEGVWKISSLELLDETRVDPFST
;
A
#
# COMPACT_ATOMS: atom_id res chain seq x y z
N LEU A 1 -45.38 16.65 -47.40
CA LEU A 1 -46.11 17.94 -47.37
C LEU A 1 -46.05 18.43 -45.94
N VAL A 2 -45.35 19.50 -45.52
CA VAL A 2 -44.73 20.71 -46.09
C VAL A 2 -43.64 21.11 -45.06
N LEU A 3 -42.33 21.17 -45.40
CA LEU A 3 -41.54 22.38 -45.74
C LEU A 3 -41.80 23.58 -44.79
N ALA A 4 -40.82 24.24 -44.17
CA ALA A 4 -39.71 24.92 -44.81
C ALA A 4 -38.62 25.33 -43.79
N VAL A 5 -37.36 25.21 -44.20
CA VAL A 5 -36.22 25.97 -43.66
C VAL A 5 -35.55 26.61 -44.88
N PRO A 6 -35.30 27.94 -44.91
CA PRO A 6 -34.63 28.54 -46.05
C PRO A 6 -33.11 28.34 -45.95
N LEU A 7 -32.56 27.85 -47.06
CA LEU A 7 -31.15 27.81 -47.43
C LEU A 7 -30.72 29.15 -48.04
N GLY A 8 -29.49 29.57 -47.73
CA GLY A 8 -28.72 30.60 -48.44
C GLY A 8 -27.80 31.32 -47.46
N TYR A 9 -26.50 31.53 -47.72
CA TYR A 9 -25.75 31.44 -48.95
C TYR A 9 -24.24 31.56 -48.61
N LEU A 10 -23.41 30.81 -49.34
CA LEU A 10 -21.98 31.00 -49.65
C LEU A 10 -20.95 31.32 -48.54
N GLY A 11 -19.95 30.43 -48.50
CA GLY A 11 -18.63 30.78 -49.01
C GLY A 11 -17.84 31.79 -48.19
N ILE A 12 -17.37 31.38 -47.02
CA ILE A 12 -16.25 32.08 -46.37
C ILE A 12 -14.97 31.70 -47.13
N THR A 13 -14.71 32.46 -48.18
CA THR A 13 -13.34 32.84 -48.48
C THR A 13 -12.85 33.68 -47.30
N LYS A 14 -11.71 33.29 -46.70
CA LYS A 14 -10.74 34.24 -46.13
C LYS A 14 -9.46 33.50 -45.75
N SER A 15 -8.47 33.70 -46.61
CA SER A 15 -7.04 33.62 -46.32
C SER A 15 -6.73 34.16 -44.92
N GLY A 16 -6.30 33.28 -44.02
CA GLY A 16 -5.90 33.61 -42.65
C GLY A 16 -4.69 32.78 -42.25
N THR A 17 -3.51 33.26 -42.65
CA THR A 17 -2.17 32.99 -42.12
C THR A 17 -1.93 31.61 -41.48
N SER A 18 -1.32 30.69 -42.25
CA SER A 18 -0.72 29.42 -41.79
C SER A 18 0.10 29.56 -40.48
N LYS A 19 0.67 30.73 -40.22
CA LYS A 19 1.35 31.09 -38.96
C LYS A 19 0.48 30.87 -37.71
N SER A 20 -0.80 31.24 -37.73
CA SER A 20 -1.69 31.15 -36.56
C SER A 20 -1.96 29.70 -36.15
N LYS A 21 -2.22 28.81 -37.12
CA LYS A 21 -2.40 27.37 -36.83
C LYS A 21 -1.11 26.71 -36.35
N ARG A 22 0.05 27.11 -36.88
CA ARG A 22 1.37 26.63 -36.42
C ARG A 22 1.70 27.12 -35.01
N THR A 23 1.33 28.34 -34.63
CA THR A 23 1.53 28.84 -33.27
C THR A 23 0.65 28.11 -32.25
N TYR A 24 -0.61 27.83 -32.57
CA TYR A 24 -1.48 27.04 -31.67
C TYR A 24 -0.98 25.60 -31.52
N PHE A 25 -0.51 24.98 -32.61
CA PHE A 25 0.08 23.64 -32.55
C PHE A 25 1.36 23.60 -31.72
N ALA A 26 2.26 24.57 -31.92
CA ALA A 26 3.48 24.68 -31.11
C ALA A 26 3.17 24.90 -29.62
N MET A 27 2.17 25.72 -29.30
CA MET A 27 1.75 25.97 -27.92
C MET A 27 1.14 24.72 -27.27
N ALA A 28 0.36 23.94 -28.01
CA ALA A 28 -0.18 22.66 -27.54
C ALA A 28 0.93 21.64 -27.25
N VAL A 29 1.94 21.55 -28.12
CA VAL A 29 3.10 20.67 -27.91
C VAL A 29 3.91 21.09 -26.68
N VAL A 30 4.13 22.40 -26.47
CA VAL A 30 4.82 22.91 -25.27
C VAL A 30 4.03 22.62 -24.00
N LEU A 31 2.70 22.73 -24.02
CA LEU A 31 1.85 22.38 -22.87
C LEU A 31 1.90 20.88 -22.56
N VAL A 32 1.88 20.01 -23.57
CA VAL A 32 1.99 18.55 -23.37
C VAL A 32 3.37 18.18 -22.84
N ILE A 33 4.45 18.75 -23.39
CA ILE A 33 5.81 18.53 -22.88
C ILE A 33 5.95 19.05 -21.45
N GLY A 34 5.38 20.22 -21.15
CA GLY A 34 5.33 20.76 -19.79
C GLY A 34 4.57 19.86 -18.81
N ALA A 35 3.42 19.30 -19.23
CA ALA A 35 2.64 18.37 -18.43
C ALA A 35 3.38 17.04 -18.18
N VAL A 36 4.08 16.51 -19.20
CA VAL A 36 4.89 15.28 -19.07
C VAL A 36 6.15 15.52 -18.24
N ALA A 37 6.80 16.66 -18.39
CA ALA A 37 7.97 17.04 -17.59
C ALA A 37 7.61 17.34 -16.13
N ALA A 38 6.41 17.87 -15.89
CA ALA A 38 5.87 18.08 -14.55
C ALA A 38 5.27 16.80 -13.93
N TYR A 39 4.96 15.77 -14.73
CA TYR A 39 4.41 14.49 -14.24
C TYR A 39 5.26 13.83 -13.12
N PRO A 40 6.60 13.74 -13.22
CA PRO A 40 7.41 13.24 -12.10
C PRO A 40 7.40 14.17 -10.88
N SER A 41 7.16 15.47 -11.04
CA SER A 41 7.04 16.45 -9.94
C SER A 41 5.62 16.56 -9.37
N MET A 42 4.62 15.98 -10.04
CA MET A 42 3.21 15.98 -9.65
C MET A 42 2.81 14.67 -8.96
N GLN A 43 3.78 13.95 -8.41
CA GLN A 43 3.52 13.10 -7.27
C GLN A 43 3.21 14.02 -6.09
N ILE A 44 1.94 14.40 -5.97
CA ILE A 44 1.42 15.01 -4.75
C ILE A 44 1.61 13.95 -3.66
N SER A 45 2.68 14.10 -2.89
CA SER A 45 2.89 13.34 -1.68
C SER A 45 1.80 13.72 -0.68
N ILE A 46 0.68 12.98 -0.72
CA ILE A 46 -0.24 12.89 0.41
C ILE A 46 0.55 12.09 1.47
N GLY A 47 1.43 12.77 2.22
CA GLY A 47 2.28 12.14 3.24
C GLY A 47 3.60 12.84 3.55
N GLY A 48 4.01 13.82 2.74
CA GLY A 48 5.38 14.34 2.76
C GLY A 48 5.68 15.45 3.76
N LYS A 49 5.10 15.47 4.97
CA LYS A 49 5.57 16.15 6.20
C LYS A 49 4.74 15.70 7.42
N ALA A 50 4.53 14.40 7.59
CA ALA A 50 4.00 13.93 8.86
C ALA A 50 5.12 14.05 9.90
N VAL A 51 5.17 15.17 10.59
CA VAL A 51 6.01 15.33 11.78
C VAL A 51 5.45 14.32 12.78
N ALA A 52 6.25 13.34 13.21
CA ALA A 52 5.81 12.33 14.19
C ALA A 52 5.10 12.94 15.41
N ASP A 53 5.48 14.17 15.78
CA ASP A 53 4.87 15.02 16.81
C ASP A 53 3.38 15.36 16.62
N GLN A 54 2.79 15.07 15.44
CA GLN A 54 1.39 15.36 15.12
C GLN A 54 0.51 14.12 15.00
N ILE A 55 1.05 12.91 15.13
CA ILE A 55 0.24 11.68 15.06
C ILE A 55 -0.44 11.46 16.41
N THR A 56 -1.77 11.52 16.41
CA THR A 56 -2.57 11.14 17.58
C THR A 56 -2.52 9.63 17.81
N GLN A 57 -2.95 9.15 18.98
CA GLN A 57 -3.00 7.71 19.24
C GLN A 57 -4.00 7.01 18.31
N GLU A 58 -5.12 7.67 18.01
CA GLU A 58 -6.13 7.18 17.07
C GLU A 58 -5.56 7.07 15.65
N ASP A 59 -4.83 8.09 15.18
CA ASP A 59 -4.17 8.05 13.85
C ASP A 59 -3.12 6.94 13.78
N ALA A 60 -2.38 6.70 14.86
CA ALA A 60 -1.41 5.63 14.95
C ALA A 60 -2.06 4.24 14.91
N ALA A 61 -3.22 4.06 15.55
CA ALA A 61 -3.99 2.82 15.51
C ALA A 61 -4.51 2.51 14.08
N GLU A 62 -5.00 3.53 13.36
CA GLU A 62 -5.40 3.38 11.97
C GLU A 62 -4.19 3.07 11.06
N LEU A 63 -3.07 3.76 11.29
CA LEU A 63 -1.82 3.56 10.56
C LEU A 63 -1.31 2.12 10.71
N ILE A 64 -1.16 1.61 11.93
CA ILE A 64 -0.67 0.24 12.14
C ILE A 64 -1.62 -0.79 11.54
N HIS A 65 -2.93 -0.58 11.66
CA HIS A 65 -3.92 -1.47 11.05
C HIS A 65 -3.81 -1.50 9.52
N SER A 66 -3.63 -0.34 8.89
CA SER A 66 -3.41 -0.23 7.44
C SER A 66 -2.11 -0.91 6.99
N LEU A 67 -1.00 -0.64 7.69
CA LEU A 67 0.30 -1.25 7.39
C LEU A 67 0.28 -2.77 7.58
N MET A 68 -0.31 -3.26 8.67
CA MET A 68 -0.39 -4.68 8.95
C MET A 68 -1.21 -5.40 7.87
N LYS A 69 -2.35 -4.82 7.45
CA LYS A 69 -3.12 -5.35 6.31
C LYS A 69 -2.30 -5.41 5.03
N ASN A 70 -1.50 -4.39 4.74
CA ASN A 70 -0.63 -4.38 3.56
C ASN A 70 0.44 -5.49 3.62
N VAL A 71 1.05 -5.71 4.79
CA VAL A 71 2.02 -6.80 5.00
C VAL A 71 1.39 -8.16 4.65
N TYR A 72 0.23 -8.48 5.22
CA TYR A 72 -0.42 -9.76 4.95
C TYR A 72 -0.91 -9.89 3.49
N ARG A 73 -1.45 -8.81 2.91
CA ARG A 73 -1.90 -8.78 1.51
C ARG A 73 -0.75 -8.91 0.50
N ALA A 74 0.48 -8.54 0.88
CA ALA A 74 1.64 -8.73 0.01
C ALA A 74 1.85 -10.22 -0.34
N PHE A 75 1.43 -11.14 0.54
CA PHE A 75 1.53 -12.58 0.32
C PHE A 75 0.35 -13.20 -0.43
N ASP A 76 -0.66 -12.42 -0.82
CA ASP A 76 -1.70 -12.87 -1.77
C ASP A 76 -1.16 -12.94 -3.22
N PHE A 77 0.00 -12.33 -3.47
CA PHE A 77 0.68 -12.35 -4.75
C PHE A 77 1.45 -13.67 -4.94
N ARG A 78 1.57 -14.08 -6.20
CA ARG A 78 2.14 -15.40 -6.56
C ARG A 78 3.62 -15.33 -6.88
N GLU A 79 4.03 -14.28 -7.57
CA GLU A 79 5.42 -14.12 -8.00
C GLU A 79 6.25 -13.52 -6.85
N GLU A 80 7.46 -14.05 -6.66
CA GLU A 80 8.33 -13.64 -5.56
C GLU A 80 8.70 -12.14 -5.63
N GLU A 81 8.91 -11.63 -6.84
CA GLU A 81 9.18 -10.21 -7.12
C GLU A 81 7.99 -9.33 -6.69
N ASP A 82 6.77 -9.74 -7.05
CA ASP A 82 5.55 -9.01 -6.67
C ASP A 82 5.40 -8.97 -5.14
N VAL A 83 5.62 -10.10 -4.44
CA VAL A 83 5.54 -10.14 -2.97
C VAL A 83 6.53 -9.14 -2.35
N TYR A 84 7.77 -9.14 -2.83
CA TYR A 84 8.82 -8.25 -2.34
C TYR A 84 8.49 -6.78 -2.59
N ASP A 85 8.03 -6.44 -3.79
CA ASP A 85 7.63 -5.08 -4.17
C ASP A 85 6.44 -4.58 -3.34
N LYS A 86 5.46 -5.46 -3.04
CA LYS A 86 4.31 -5.10 -2.20
C LYS A 86 4.69 -4.92 -0.74
N LEU A 87 5.60 -5.74 -0.21
CA LEU A 87 6.19 -5.50 1.11
C LEU A 87 6.91 -4.15 1.14
N ALA A 88 7.67 -3.79 0.10
CA ALA A 88 8.43 -2.54 0.03
C ALA A 88 7.56 -1.27 0.11
N VAL A 89 6.25 -1.37 -0.14
CA VAL A 89 5.30 -0.26 0.04
C VAL A 89 5.12 0.09 1.52
N CYS A 90 5.18 -0.90 2.42
CA CYS A 90 4.81 -0.75 3.83
C CYS A 90 5.91 -1.16 4.83
N VAL A 91 6.97 -1.82 4.37
CA VAL A 91 8.13 -2.26 5.17
C VAL A 91 9.40 -1.73 4.51
N THR A 92 10.43 -1.46 5.31
CA THR A 92 11.73 -0.98 4.82
C THR A 92 12.89 -1.71 5.49
N GLY A 93 14.09 -1.55 4.92
CA GLY A 93 15.34 -2.03 5.50
C GLY A 93 15.42 -3.55 5.58
N ASP A 94 16.22 -4.03 6.53
CA ASP A 94 16.50 -5.47 6.70
C ASP A 94 15.24 -6.25 7.07
N LEU A 95 14.32 -5.63 7.83
CA LEU A 95 13.05 -6.22 8.22
C LEU A 95 12.21 -6.70 7.02
N LEU A 96 12.24 -5.97 5.90
CA LEU A 96 11.56 -6.38 4.68
C LEU A 96 12.07 -7.74 4.21
N THR A 97 13.41 -7.86 4.14
CA THR A 97 14.08 -9.10 3.71
C THR A 97 13.77 -10.23 4.68
N ASP A 98 13.82 -9.96 5.99
CA ASP A 98 13.56 -10.95 7.02
C ASP A 98 12.12 -11.50 6.95
N ILE A 99 11.12 -10.62 6.84
CA ILE A 99 9.71 -11.00 6.68
C ILE A 99 9.52 -11.85 5.43
N TYR A 100 10.11 -11.44 4.31
CA TYR A 100 10.02 -12.18 3.05
C TYR A 100 10.64 -13.59 3.17
N LEU A 101 11.87 -13.69 3.67
CA LEU A 101 12.59 -14.96 3.77
C LEU A 101 11.92 -15.91 4.78
N GLN A 102 11.46 -15.39 5.93
CA GLN A 102 10.77 -16.18 6.93
C GLN A 102 9.45 -16.73 6.40
N SER A 103 8.63 -15.90 5.75
CA SER A 103 7.36 -16.31 5.17
C SER A 103 7.57 -17.35 4.06
N ARG A 104 8.54 -17.11 3.17
CA ARG A 104 8.90 -18.07 2.11
C ARG A 104 9.29 -19.43 2.68
N LYS A 105 10.12 -19.45 3.72
CA LYS A 105 10.53 -20.69 4.38
C LYS A 105 9.31 -21.42 4.96
N SER A 106 8.38 -20.72 5.59
CA SER A 106 7.15 -21.31 6.12
C SER A 106 6.28 -21.93 5.01
N LEU A 107 6.04 -21.18 3.93
CA LEU A 107 5.21 -21.65 2.81
C LEU A 107 5.83 -22.87 2.10
N GLN A 108 7.16 -22.90 1.94
CA GLN A 108 7.85 -24.07 1.37
C GLN A 108 7.70 -25.32 2.23
N ILE A 109 7.76 -25.17 3.56
CA ILE A 109 7.53 -26.29 4.50
C ILE A 109 6.09 -26.81 4.38
N GLU A 110 5.10 -25.91 4.30
CA GLU A 110 3.70 -26.29 4.14
C GLU A 110 3.44 -26.98 2.80
N GLN A 111 3.96 -26.43 1.71
CA GLN A 111 3.82 -27.01 0.36
C GLN A 111 4.48 -28.38 0.24
N ALA A 112 5.65 -28.59 0.86
CA ALA A 112 6.32 -29.90 0.90
C ALA A 112 5.46 -30.97 1.62
N GLY A 113 4.60 -30.55 2.55
CA GLY A 113 3.60 -31.40 3.19
C GLY A 113 2.30 -31.57 2.39
N GLY A 114 2.20 -30.99 1.18
CA GLY A 114 0.97 -30.96 0.38
C GLY A 114 -0.10 -30.01 0.94
N ALA A 115 0.26 -29.11 1.85
CA ALA A 115 -0.64 -28.15 2.46
C ALA A 115 -0.61 -26.79 1.74
N GLN A 116 -1.74 -26.09 1.76
CA GLN A 116 -1.90 -24.71 1.29
C GLN A 116 -2.45 -23.87 2.43
N ALA A 117 -1.73 -22.81 2.79
CA ALA A 117 -2.20 -21.83 3.77
C ALA A 117 -2.75 -20.58 3.09
N LYS A 118 -3.76 -19.98 3.72
CA LYS A 118 -4.31 -18.68 3.35
C LYS A 118 -4.65 -17.90 4.61
N VAL A 119 -4.18 -16.66 4.68
CA VAL A 119 -4.63 -15.72 5.71
C VAL A 119 -5.97 -15.12 5.27
N GLU A 120 -6.94 -15.11 6.16
CA GLU A 120 -8.31 -14.66 5.87
C GLU A 120 -8.65 -13.34 6.58
N ALA A 121 -8.12 -13.14 7.79
CA ALA A 121 -8.38 -11.94 8.57
C ALA A 121 -7.18 -11.51 9.39
N VAL A 122 -7.03 -10.20 9.51
CA VAL A 122 -6.03 -9.53 10.36
C VAL A 122 -6.74 -8.42 11.11
N GLU A 123 -6.68 -8.47 12.43
CA GLU A 123 -7.41 -7.57 13.32
C GLU A 123 -6.47 -7.00 14.38
N VAL A 124 -6.33 -5.68 14.41
CA VAL A 124 -5.62 -4.99 15.50
C VAL A 124 -6.54 -4.94 16.72
N LEU A 125 -6.07 -5.48 17.84
CA LEU A 125 -6.79 -5.59 19.10
C LEU A 125 -6.45 -4.44 20.05
N GLU A 126 -5.16 -4.10 20.12
CA GLU A 126 -4.63 -3.03 20.95
C GLU A 126 -3.55 -2.28 20.15
N ALA A 127 -3.48 -0.96 20.33
CA ALA A 127 -2.41 -0.13 19.78
C ALA A 127 -2.16 1.05 20.72
N ALA A 128 -0.93 1.21 21.16
CA ALA A 128 -0.48 2.31 21.99
C ALA A 128 0.79 2.91 21.39
N ALA A 129 0.70 4.17 20.98
CA ALA A 129 1.78 4.88 20.31
C ALA A 129 2.54 5.79 21.26
N GLN A 130 3.85 5.87 21.05
CA GLN A 130 4.76 6.79 21.70
C GLN A 130 5.85 7.23 20.70
N GLU A 131 6.53 8.35 20.99
CA GLU A 131 7.71 8.73 20.22
C GLU A 131 8.75 7.60 20.29
N SER A 132 9.39 7.31 19.15
CA SER A 132 10.36 6.23 19.09
C SER A 132 11.61 6.58 19.90
N GLY A 133 12.03 5.66 20.77
CA GLY A 133 13.26 5.79 21.55
C GLY A 133 14.52 5.52 20.74
N THR A 134 14.38 4.91 19.56
CA THR A 134 15.51 4.41 18.75
C THR A 134 15.75 5.24 17.49
N GLN A 135 14.71 5.86 16.94
CA GLN A 135 14.78 6.61 15.69
C GLN A 135 14.04 7.95 15.78
N LYS A 136 14.77 9.05 15.62
CA LYS A 136 14.19 10.39 15.63
C LYS A 136 13.13 10.56 14.54
N GLY A 137 11.94 11.04 14.93
CA GLY A 137 10.83 11.24 14.00
C GLY A 137 10.13 9.96 13.55
N ALA A 138 10.44 8.82 14.19
CA ALA A 138 9.66 7.60 14.11
C ALA A 138 8.73 7.47 15.32
N ILE A 139 7.80 6.53 15.24
CA ILE A 139 6.83 6.22 16.30
C ILE A 139 6.99 4.75 16.64
N ASP A 140 7.07 4.44 17.93
CA ASP A 140 6.97 3.07 18.42
C ASP A 140 5.51 2.80 18.80
N ILE A 141 4.92 1.77 18.21
CA ILE A 141 3.57 1.32 18.51
C ILE A 141 3.67 -0.05 19.16
N ARG A 142 3.34 -0.12 20.45
CA ARG A 142 3.04 -1.41 21.06
C ARG A 142 1.66 -1.85 20.61
N THR A 143 1.58 -2.97 19.91
CA THR A 143 0.34 -3.45 19.34
C THR A 143 0.13 -4.92 19.60
N LYS A 144 -1.13 -5.28 19.83
CA LYS A 144 -1.59 -6.66 19.70
C LYS A 144 -2.46 -6.80 18.48
N TRP A 145 -2.23 -7.83 17.68
CA TRP A 145 -3.09 -8.16 16.57
C TRP A 145 -3.31 -9.66 16.50
N SER A 146 -4.43 -10.05 15.90
CA SER A 146 -4.70 -11.43 15.54
C SER A 146 -4.59 -11.63 14.05
N ALA A 147 -4.06 -12.78 13.64
CA ALA A 147 -4.10 -13.26 12.27
C ALA A 147 -4.81 -14.61 12.26
N ALA A 148 -5.90 -14.69 11.50
CA ALA A 148 -6.68 -15.90 11.31
C ALA A 148 -6.57 -16.36 9.86
N GLY A 149 -6.49 -17.67 9.67
CA GLY A 149 -6.35 -18.27 8.35
C GLY A 149 -6.68 -19.75 8.35
N THR A 150 -6.68 -20.31 7.16
CA THR A 150 -6.92 -21.73 6.92
C THR A 150 -5.69 -22.39 6.33
N VAL A 151 -5.43 -23.62 6.76
CA VAL A 151 -4.40 -24.50 6.19
C VAL A 151 -5.09 -25.78 5.79
N GLY A 152 -5.10 -26.10 4.50
CA GLY A 152 -5.75 -27.28 3.97
C GLY A 152 -4.79 -28.21 3.25
N HIS A 153 -5.10 -29.50 3.26
CA HIS A 153 -4.52 -30.50 2.37
C HIS A 153 -5.62 -31.44 1.89
N TRP A 154 -5.30 -32.40 1.02
CA TRP A 154 -6.33 -33.25 0.42
C TRP A 154 -7.17 -33.94 1.51
N GLY A 155 -8.48 -33.64 1.50
CA GLY A 155 -9.46 -34.21 2.41
C GLY A 155 -9.78 -33.42 3.68
N HIS A 156 -9.08 -32.32 4.03
CA HIS A 156 -9.44 -31.49 5.18
C HIS A 156 -8.78 -30.10 5.25
N ILE A 157 -9.41 -29.20 6.02
CA ILE A 157 -8.98 -27.82 6.27
C ILE A 157 -8.92 -27.59 7.78
N HIS A 158 -7.85 -26.94 8.24
CA HIS A 158 -7.66 -26.50 9.62
C HIS A 158 -7.68 -24.98 9.69
N THR A 159 -8.58 -24.42 10.51
CA THR A 159 -8.52 -23.00 10.86
C THR A 159 -7.50 -22.78 11.97
N ARG A 160 -6.76 -21.67 11.88
CA ARG A 160 -5.78 -21.24 12.87
C ARG A 160 -6.01 -19.76 13.16
N LYS A 161 -5.85 -19.36 14.42
CA LYS A 161 -5.80 -17.97 14.85
C LYS A 161 -4.63 -17.82 15.81
N ASN A 162 -3.72 -16.90 15.48
CA ASN A 162 -2.63 -16.51 16.37
C ASN A 162 -2.85 -15.06 16.80
N VAL A 163 -2.53 -14.76 18.05
CA VAL A 163 -2.44 -13.41 18.59
C VAL A 163 -0.98 -13.11 18.86
N TYR A 164 -0.55 -11.94 18.43
CA TYR A 164 0.81 -11.45 18.60
C TYR A 164 0.79 -10.21 19.51
N ASP A 165 1.83 -10.02 20.32
CA ASP A 165 2.17 -8.78 21.01
C ASP A 165 3.55 -8.34 20.52
N ALA A 166 3.68 -7.11 20.03
CA ALA A 166 4.95 -6.61 19.51
C ALA A 166 5.09 -5.10 19.73
N ILE A 167 6.34 -4.64 19.66
CA ILE A 167 6.67 -3.23 19.46
C ILE A 167 7.05 -3.05 17.99
N VAL A 168 6.31 -2.19 17.29
CA VAL A 168 6.51 -1.91 15.87
C VAL A 168 6.97 -0.47 15.71
N THR A 169 8.15 -0.26 15.15
CA THR A 169 8.65 1.08 14.84
C THR A 169 8.24 1.46 13.42
N ILE A 170 7.60 2.61 13.29
CA ILE A 170 7.13 3.17 12.02
C ILE A 170 7.86 4.48 11.77
N ALA A 171 8.51 4.56 10.61
CA ALA A 171 9.33 5.71 10.21
C ALA A 171 8.84 6.32 8.89
N PRO A 172 9.02 7.64 8.70
CA PRO A 172 8.74 8.29 7.44
C PRO A 172 9.92 8.07 6.49
N ILE A 173 9.74 7.23 5.48
CA ILE A 173 10.74 6.90 4.46
C ILE A 173 10.26 7.48 3.13
N GLU A 174 11.01 8.42 2.57
CA GLU A 174 10.66 9.08 1.29
C GLU A 174 9.25 9.70 1.29
N GLY A 175 8.79 10.19 2.44
CA GLY A 175 7.47 10.80 2.60
C GLY A 175 6.31 9.80 2.75
N VAL A 176 6.61 8.52 2.97
CA VAL A 176 5.63 7.46 3.24
C VAL A 176 5.95 6.77 4.57
N TRP A 177 4.94 6.53 5.38
CA TRP A 177 5.10 5.76 6.61
C TRP A 177 5.32 4.28 6.30
N LYS A 178 6.41 3.71 6.84
CA LYS A 178 6.76 2.30 6.69
C LYS A 178 7.20 1.71 8.02
N ILE A 179 6.96 0.42 8.20
CA ILE A 179 7.51 -0.37 9.30
C ILE A 179 9.02 -0.50 9.08
N SER A 180 9.82 0.03 10.00
CA SER A 180 11.28 -0.06 9.98
C SER A 180 11.85 -1.08 10.96
N SER A 181 11.11 -1.41 12.02
CA SER A 181 11.50 -2.41 13.00
C SER A 181 10.27 -3.12 13.59
N LEU A 182 10.44 -4.38 13.99
CA LEU A 182 9.45 -5.17 14.70
C LEU A 182 10.16 -6.02 15.75
N GLU A 183 9.79 -5.82 17.02
CA GLU A 183 10.20 -6.65 18.14
C GLU A 183 9.00 -7.46 18.63
N LEU A 184 9.02 -8.77 18.36
CA LEU A 184 7.99 -9.68 18.83
C LEU A 184 8.18 -9.97 20.32
N LEU A 185 7.17 -9.64 21.13
CA LEU A 185 7.18 -9.87 22.57
C LEU A 185 6.53 -11.20 22.94
N ASP A 186 5.42 -11.53 22.28
CA ASP A 186 4.70 -12.79 22.49
C ASP A 186 3.97 -13.24 21.23
N GLU A 187 3.81 -14.56 21.10
CA GLU A 187 2.95 -15.21 20.11
C GLU A 187 2.16 -16.33 20.79
N THR A 188 0.84 -16.18 20.80
CA THR A 188 -0.06 -17.17 21.38
C THR A 188 -1.04 -17.68 20.33
N ARG A 189 -1.09 -19.00 20.16
CA ARG A 189 -2.15 -19.65 19.38
C ARG A 189 -3.43 -19.73 20.22
N VAL A 190 -4.53 -19.25 19.67
CA VAL A 190 -5.85 -19.26 20.32
C VAL A 190 -6.86 -20.11 19.57
N ASP A 191 -7.98 -20.44 20.21
CA ASP A 191 -9.10 -21.08 19.54
C ASP A 191 -9.68 -20.11 18.49
N PRO A 192 -9.73 -20.48 17.20
CA PRO A 192 -10.29 -19.61 16.16
C PRO A 192 -11.77 -19.29 16.35
N PHE A 193 -12.50 -20.04 17.20
CA PHE A 193 -13.92 -19.86 17.47
C PHE A 193 -14.22 -19.24 18.84
N SER A 194 -13.22 -18.93 19.66
CA SER A 194 -13.44 -18.22 20.92
C SER A 194 -13.65 -16.72 20.69
N THR A 195 -14.71 -16.18 21.29
CA THR A 195 -15.02 -14.74 21.38
C THR A 195 -14.27 -14.07 22.52
#